data_AF-A0A1M5RM47-F1
#
_entry.id   AF-A0A1M5RM47-F1
#
_cell.length_a   1.000
_cell.length_b   1.000
_cell.length_c   1.000
_cell.angle_alpha   90.00
_cell.angle_beta   90.00
_cell.angle_gamma   90.00
#
_symmetry.space_group_name_H-M   'P 1'
#
loop_
_entity.id
_entity.type
_entity.pdbx_description
1 polymer ?
#
loop_
_entity_poly.entity_id
_entity_poly.type
_entity_poly.pdbx_seq_one_letter_code
_entity_poly.pdbx_strand_id
1 'polypeptide(L)'
;MPWLPDDFVHPVRADLPTGQHLRPIRAADTAIDHPAVMGSRERLWDIYGAAWGWPPATMTEDQDREDLARHEREIEAHESFNYALLDEDETELLGCVYVDPPEKAGDADAEVSWWVVDRLVGTDVEAALDAFVPRWLAAEWPLRAPRYVGRDLSWAEWTALPDRD
;
A
#
# COMPACT_ATOMS: atom_id res chain seq x y z
N MET A 1 -0.76 -21.45 8.61
CA MET A 1 -2.19 -21.17 8.38
C MET A 1 -2.26 -19.96 7.47
N PRO A 2 -3.25 -19.85 6.57
CA PRO A 2 -3.44 -18.61 5.83
C PRO A 2 -3.62 -17.46 6.83
N TRP A 3 -3.07 -16.29 6.50
CA TRP A 3 -3.17 -15.11 7.37
C TRP A 3 -4.58 -14.50 7.34
N LEU A 4 -5.37 -14.85 6.33
CA LEU A 4 -6.78 -14.48 6.17
C LEU A 4 -7.69 -15.73 6.14
N PRO A 5 -8.98 -15.59 6.50
CA PRO A 5 -9.99 -16.64 6.30
C PRO A 5 -10.18 -16.98 4.81
N ASP A 6 -10.42 -18.26 4.50
CA ASP A 6 -10.65 -18.75 3.12
C ASP A 6 -11.88 -18.13 2.43
N ASP A 7 -12.85 -17.63 3.22
CA ASP A 7 -14.08 -16.99 2.75
C ASP A 7 -14.01 -15.45 2.78
N PHE A 8 -12.83 -14.88 3.09
CA PHE A 8 -12.64 -13.44 3.05
C PHE A 8 -12.80 -12.91 1.63
N VAL A 9 -13.54 -11.81 1.50
CA VAL A 9 -13.68 -11.07 0.24
C VAL A 9 -13.08 -9.70 0.47
N HIS A 10 -11.96 -9.42 -0.18
CA HIS A 10 -11.30 -8.14 -0.06
C HIS A 10 -12.16 -7.01 -0.67
N PRO A 11 -12.15 -5.79 -0.09
CA PRO A 11 -12.89 -4.67 -0.65
C PRO A 11 -12.42 -4.33 -2.08
N VAL A 12 -13.35 -4.12 -3.01
CA VAL A 12 -13.00 -3.73 -4.39
C VAL A 12 -13.07 -2.22 -4.63
N ARG A 13 -13.63 -1.48 -3.67
CA ARG A 13 -13.67 -0.01 -3.63
C ARG A 13 -13.86 0.47 -2.19
N ALA A 14 -13.21 1.56 -1.81
CA ALA A 14 -13.43 2.23 -0.53
C ALA A 14 -13.32 3.76 -0.70
N ASP A 15 -14.42 4.49 -0.54
CA ASP A 15 -14.48 5.93 -0.79
C ASP A 15 -13.94 6.76 0.38
N LEU A 16 -13.11 7.75 0.09
CA LEU A 16 -12.60 8.73 1.05
C LEU A 16 -13.53 9.95 1.13
N PRO A 17 -13.59 10.63 2.28
CA PRO A 17 -14.43 11.83 2.44
C PRO A 17 -14.00 13.02 1.56
N THR A 18 -12.80 12.96 0.98
CA THR A 18 -12.21 13.99 0.11
C THR A 18 -12.50 13.77 -1.38
N GLY A 19 -13.28 12.75 -1.73
CA GLY A 19 -13.67 12.44 -3.12
C GLY A 19 -12.64 11.61 -3.91
N GLN A 20 -11.64 11.06 -3.23
CA GLN A 20 -10.79 9.99 -3.76
C GLN A 20 -11.36 8.64 -3.35
N HIS A 21 -10.88 7.56 -3.96
CA HIS A 21 -11.19 6.20 -3.51
C HIS A 21 -9.97 5.29 -3.56
N LEU A 22 -10.01 4.23 -2.76
CA LEU A 22 -9.11 3.10 -2.86
C LEU A 22 -9.75 2.00 -3.70
N ARG A 23 -8.96 1.33 -4.54
CA ARG A 23 -9.32 0.03 -5.13
C ARG A 23 -8.07 -0.81 -5.40
N PRO A 24 -8.18 -2.14 -5.54
CA PRO A 24 -7.06 -2.98 -5.95
C PRO A 24 -6.33 -2.42 -7.17
N ILE A 25 -4.99 -2.34 -7.09
CA ILE A 25 -4.16 -1.92 -8.21
C ILE A 25 -4.15 -3.01 -9.30
N ARG A 26 -4.00 -2.59 -10.55
CA ARG A 26 -4.08 -3.46 -11.73
C ARG A 26 -2.90 -3.20 -12.66
N ALA A 27 -2.53 -4.20 -13.46
CA ALA A 27 -1.53 -4.01 -14.52
C ALA A 27 -1.90 -2.92 -15.54
N ALA A 28 -3.20 -2.60 -15.67
CA ALA A 28 -3.69 -1.53 -16.54
C ALA A 28 -3.37 -0.12 -16.03
N ASP A 29 -2.98 0.03 -14.76
CA ASP A 29 -2.74 1.33 -14.11
C ASP A 29 -1.35 1.90 -14.41
N THR A 30 -0.46 1.18 -15.12
CA THR A 30 0.94 1.60 -15.37
C THR A 30 1.04 3.04 -15.90
N ALA A 31 0.10 3.47 -16.75
CA ALA A 31 0.13 4.81 -17.33
C ALA A 31 -0.09 5.94 -16.30
N ILE A 32 -0.72 5.63 -15.15
CA ILE A 32 -0.96 6.57 -14.05
C ILE A 32 -0.09 6.29 -12.83
N ASP A 33 0.33 5.03 -12.62
CA ASP A 33 1.20 4.62 -11.51
C ASP A 33 2.65 5.03 -11.74
N HIS A 34 3.24 4.69 -12.89
CA HIS A 34 4.63 5.05 -13.22
C HIS A 34 4.94 6.54 -12.99
N PRO A 35 4.14 7.51 -13.49
CA PRO A 35 4.39 8.92 -13.21
C PRO A 35 4.19 9.30 -11.74
N ALA A 36 3.27 8.66 -11.01
CA ALA A 36 3.07 8.90 -9.58
C ALA A 36 4.26 8.44 -8.75
N VAL A 37 4.72 7.22 -9.00
CA VAL A 37 5.89 6.60 -8.35
C VAL A 37 7.16 7.35 -8.72
N MET A 38 7.43 7.55 -10.01
CA MET A 38 8.66 8.18 -10.47
C MET A 38 8.70 9.68 -10.17
N GLY A 39 7.53 10.35 -10.13
CA GLY A 39 7.41 11.74 -9.69
C GLY A 39 7.64 11.93 -8.19
N SER A 40 7.46 10.88 -7.39
CA SER A 40 7.64 10.87 -5.93
C SER A 40 8.87 10.05 -5.48
N ARG A 41 9.72 9.66 -6.44
CA ARG A 41 10.72 8.59 -6.28
C ARG A 41 11.68 8.82 -5.13
N GLU A 42 12.18 10.05 -4.96
CA GLU A 42 13.20 10.33 -3.94
C GLU A 42 12.64 10.08 -2.54
N ARG A 43 11.45 10.61 -2.24
CA ARG A 43 10.79 10.34 -0.95
C ARG A 43 10.42 8.87 -0.81
N LEU A 44 9.87 8.25 -1.85
CA LEU A 44 9.50 6.84 -1.78
C LEU A 44 10.71 5.93 -1.53
N TRP A 45 11.86 6.25 -2.12
CA TRP A 45 13.10 5.55 -1.83
C TRP A 45 13.58 5.74 -0.40
N ASP A 46 13.44 6.94 0.17
CA ASP A 46 13.78 7.19 1.57
C ASP A 46 12.89 6.39 2.55
N ILE A 47 11.65 6.11 2.17
CA ILE A 47 10.70 5.32 2.94
C ILE A 47 10.97 3.81 2.76
N TYR A 48 11.00 3.34 1.52
CA TYR A 48 10.94 1.91 1.18
C TYR A 48 12.26 1.33 0.66
N GLY A 49 13.21 2.16 0.23
CA GLY A 49 14.40 1.71 -0.50
C GLY A 49 15.30 0.78 0.31
N ALA A 50 15.40 0.97 1.63
CA ALA A 50 16.17 0.08 2.50
C ALA A 50 15.50 -1.28 2.72
N ALA A 51 14.17 -1.31 2.80
CA ALA A 51 13.39 -2.51 3.10
C ALA A 51 13.08 -3.33 1.84
N TRP A 52 12.69 -2.65 0.75
CA TRP A 52 12.14 -3.26 -0.46
C TRP A 52 13.01 -3.05 -1.70
N GLY A 53 14.04 -2.19 -1.64
CA GLY A 53 14.81 -1.82 -2.83
C GLY A 53 13.98 -1.07 -3.88
N TRP A 54 12.88 -0.43 -3.48
CA TRP A 54 11.89 0.20 -4.34
C TRP A 54 11.65 1.67 -3.95
N PRO A 55 11.34 2.58 -4.90
CA PRO A 55 11.45 2.41 -6.35
C PRO A 55 12.87 2.75 -6.85
N PRO A 56 13.53 1.88 -7.64
CA PRO A 56 14.86 2.15 -8.14
C PRO A 56 14.86 3.36 -9.08
N ALA A 57 15.96 4.13 -9.09
CA ALA A 57 16.08 5.33 -9.93
C ALA A 57 15.95 5.07 -11.44
N THR A 58 16.10 3.81 -11.86
CA THR A 58 16.04 3.37 -13.26
C THR A 58 14.76 2.61 -13.60
N MET A 59 13.73 2.67 -12.76
CA MET A 59 12.48 1.95 -12.99
C MET A 59 11.84 2.38 -14.31
N THR A 60 11.68 1.43 -15.23
CA THR A 60 11.02 1.64 -16.52
C THR A 60 9.52 1.40 -16.41
N GLU A 61 8.74 1.93 -17.36
CA GLU A 61 7.29 1.64 -17.45
C GLU A 61 7.00 0.14 -17.60
N ASP A 62 7.87 -0.62 -18.26
CA ASP A 62 7.69 -2.07 -18.38
C ASP A 62 7.96 -2.80 -17.06
N GLN A 63 8.96 -2.36 -16.28
CA GLN A 63 9.22 -2.91 -14.94
C GLN A 63 8.08 -2.59 -13.99
N ASP A 64 7.54 -1.37 -14.07
CA ASP A 64 6.34 -0.94 -13.33
C ASP A 64 5.14 -1.82 -13.68
N ARG A 65 4.88 -2.04 -14.97
CA ARG A 65 3.83 -2.95 -15.45
C ARG A 65 3.99 -4.38 -14.93
N GLU A 66 5.21 -4.91 -14.94
CA GLU A 66 5.52 -6.24 -14.41
C GLU A 66 5.22 -6.32 -12.90
N ASP A 67 5.55 -5.27 -12.16
CA ASP A 67 5.31 -5.15 -10.73
C ASP A 67 3.80 -5.06 -10.41
N LEU A 68 3.07 -4.22 -11.14
CA LEU A 68 1.61 -4.14 -11.02
C LEU A 68 0.90 -5.43 -11.38
N ALA A 69 1.37 -6.13 -12.43
CA ALA A 69 0.82 -7.44 -12.79
C ALA A 69 1.10 -8.50 -11.72
N ARG A 70 2.22 -8.39 -10.98
CA ARG A 70 2.50 -9.24 -9.82
C ARG A 70 1.51 -8.93 -8.69
N HIS A 71 1.36 -7.66 -8.32
CA HIS A 71 0.41 -7.23 -7.30
C HIS A 71 -1.04 -7.62 -7.60
N GLU A 72 -1.47 -7.51 -8.86
CA GLU A 72 -2.81 -7.93 -9.28
C GLU A 72 -3.04 -9.44 -9.05
N ARG A 73 -2.02 -10.28 -9.29
CA ARG A 73 -2.09 -11.73 -8.99
C ARG A 73 -2.07 -12.02 -7.50
N GLU A 74 -1.23 -11.31 -6.74
CA GLU A 74 -1.14 -11.46 -5.28
C GLU A 74 -2.47 -11.10 -4.60
N ILE A 75 -3.14 -10.04 -5.07
CA ILE A 75 -4.46 -9.64 -4.58
C ILE A 75 -5.50 -10.71 -4.88
N GLU A 76 -5.55 -11.24 -6.10
CA GLU A 76 -6.51 -12.30 -6.46
C GLU A 76 -6.27 -13.58 -5.64
N ALA A 77 -5.01 -13.86 -5.28
CA ALA A 77 -4.61 -15.00 -4.47
C ALA A 77 -4.68 -14.77 -2.94
N HIS A 78 -5.04 -13.55 -2.49
CA HIS A 78 -4.98 -13.10 -1.09
C HIS A 78 -3.60 -13.30 -0.44
N GLU A 79 -2.54 -13.15 -1.22
CA GLU A 79 -1.14 -13.26 -0.75
C GLU A 79 -0.66 -11.95 -0.13
N SER A 80 -0.96 -10.83 -0.78
CA SER A 80 -0.71 -9.46 -0.33
C SER A 80 -1.67 -8.52 -1.05
N PHE A 81 -1.79 -7.27 -0.58
CA PHE A 81 -2.66 -6.32 -1.22
C PHE A 81 -2.03 -4.95 -1.41
N ASN A 82 -2.12 -4.44 -2.63
CA ASN A 82 -1.78 -3.07 -2.99
C ASN A 82 -3.03 -2.36 -3.54
N TYR A 83 -3.49 -1.34 -2.83
CA TYR A 83 -4.62 -0.51 -3.22
C TYR A 83 -4.13 0.83 -3.75
N ALA A 84 -4.53 1.17 -4.97
CA ALA A 84 -4.31 2.50 -5.53
C ALA A 84 -5.28 3.51 -4.91
N LEU A 85 -4.75 4.63 -4.44
CA LEU A 85 -5.52 5.84 -4.15
C LEU A 85 -5.69 6.63 -5.44
N LEU A 86 -6.92 6.82 -5.87
CA LEU A 86 -7.26 7.43 -7.16
C LEU A 86 -8.17 8.63 -6.96
N ASP A 87 -8.13 9.57 -7.90
CA ASP A 87 -9.22 10.53 -8.05
C ASP A 87 -10.51 9.83 -8.52
N GLU A 88 -11.66 10.51 -8.39
CA GLU A 88 -12.98 9.92 -8.69
C GLU A 88 -13.07 9.32 -10.11
N ASP A 89 -12.49 10.01 -11.10
CA ASP A 89 -12.53 9.61 -12.51
C ASP A 89 -11.41 8.59 -12.87
N GLU A 90 -10.59 8.17 -11.90
CA GLU A 90 -9.41 7.31 -12.06
C GLU A 90 -8.44 7.79 -13.16
N THR A 91 -8.28 9.11 -13.28
CA THR A 91 -7.35 9.72 -14.24
C THR A 91 -5.93 9.85 -13.68
N GLU A 92 -5.77 9.76 -12.36
CA GLU A 92 -4.49 9.89 -11.70
C GLU A 92 -4.37 8.99 -10.47
N LEU A 93 -3.20 8.35 -10.31
CA LEU A 93 -2.83 7.67 -9.07
C LEU A 93 -2.17 8.66 -8.12
N LEU A 94 -2.72 8.75 -6.91
CA LEU A 94 -2.39 9.75 -5.90
C LEU A 94 -1.62 9.17 -4.71
N GLY A 95 -1.45 7.86 -4.67
CA GLY A 95 -0.82 7.13 -3.56
C GLY A 95 -1.18 5.65 -3.59
N CYS A 96 -0.63 4.89 -2.65
CA CYS A 96 -0.98 3.48 -2.45
C CYS A 96 -1.12 3.13 -0.97
N VAL A 97 -1.91 2.09 -0.69
CA VAL A 97 -2.01 1.41 0.62
C VAL A 97 -1.63 -0.06 0.43
N TYR A 98 -0.60 -0.49 1.16
CA TYR A 98 -0.14 -1.87 1.21
C TYR A 98 -0.70 -2.56 2.46
N VAL A 99 -1.17 -3.79 2.31
CA VAL A 99 -1.61 -4.67 3.39
C VAL A 99 -0.99 -6.03 3.14
N ASP A 100 0.06 -6.34 3.88
CA ASP A 100 0.88 -7.53 3.71
C ASP A 100 0.73 -8.47 4.91
N PRO A 101 0.90 -9.79 4.72
CA PRO A 101 1.05 -10.71 5.84
C PRO A 101 2.28 -10.31 6.67
N PRO A 102 2.28 -10.56 7.99
CA PRO A 102 3.38 -10.13 8.84
C PRO A 102 4.66 -10.95 8.56
N GLU A 103 5.71 -10.28 8.11
CA GLU A 103 7.03 -10.91 7.88
C GLU A 103 7.90 -10.94 9.14
N LYS A 104 7.68 -9.98 10.05
CA LYS A 104 8.47 -9.83 11.27
C LYS A 104 7.77 -10.45 12.48
N ALA A 105 8.56 -10.91 13.44
CA ALA A 105 8.07 -11.49 14.67
C ALA A 105 7.20 -10.52 15.50
N GLY A 106 6.44 -11.10 16.43
CA GLY A 106 5.51 -10.41 17.31
C GLY A 106 4.05 -10.77 17.04
N ASP A 107 3.16 -10.00 17.66
CA ASP A 107 1.71 -10.28 17.69
C ASP A 107 0.94 -9.64 16.52
N ALA A 108 1.64 -9.00 15.58
CA ALA A 108 1.01 -8.40 14.41
C ALA A 108 0.41 -9.48 13.50
N ASP A 109 -0.78 -9.23 12.97
CA ASP A 109 -1.47 -10.10 12.01
C ASP A 109 -1.52 -9.53 10.59
N ALA A 110 -1.03 -8.32 10.39
CA ALA A 110 -0.72 -7.71 9.10
C ALA A 110 0.32 -6.59 9.26
N GLU A 111 1.02 -6.28 8.18
CA GLU A 111 1.91 -5.13 8.06
C GLU A 111 1.33 -4.18 7.01
N VAL A 112 1.14 -2.93 7.40
CA VAL A 112 0.39 -1.96 6.62
C VAL A 112 1.19 -0.69 6.49
N SER A 113 1.36 -0.21 5.26
CA SER A 113 1.96 1.09 4.99
C SER A 113 1.21 1.80 3.87
N TRP A 114 1.30 3.11 3.84
CA TRP A 114 0.72 3.90 2.76
C TRP A 114 1.46 5.19 2.56
N TRP A 115 1.35 5.71 1.34
CA TRP A 115 1.96 6.95 0.89
C TRP A 115 1.01 7.71 -0.03
N VAL A 116 1.24 9.01 -0.16
CA VAL A 116 0.64 9.86 -1.20
C VAL A 116 1.75 10.49 -2.05
N VAL A 117 1.41 10.90 -3.27
CA VAL A 117 2.32 11.64 -4.17
C VAL A 117 2.81 12.94 -3.52
N ASP A 118 3.99 13.43 -3.94
CA ASP A 118 4.69 14.55 -3.29
C ASP A 118 3.84 15.79 -3.00
N ARG A 119 3.03 16.19 -3.97
CA ARG A 119 2.22 17.40 -3.87
C ARG A 119 1.06 17.28 -2.85
N LEU A 120 0.74 16.07 -2.40
CA LEU A 120 -0.33 15.81 -1.43
C LEU A 120 0.19 15.67 0.00
N VAL A 121 1.50 15.64 0.22
CA VAL A 121 2.07 15.62 1.57
C VAL A 121 1.72 16.90 2.33
N GLY A 122 1.23 16.75 3.56
CA GLY A 122 0.76 17.82 4.43
C GLY A 122 -0.59 18.40 4.05
N THR A 123 -1.31 17.79 3.09
CA THR A 123 -2.63 18.26 2.65
C THR A 123 -3.76 17.54 3.38
N ASP A 124 -4.99 18.07 3.23
CA ASP A 124 -6.19 17.45 3.78
C ASP A 124 -6.46 16.05 3.18
N VAL A 125 -5.93 15.74 1.99
CA VAL A 125 -6.05 14.40 1.37
C VAL A 125 -5.19 13.39 2.10
N GLU A 126 -3.94 13.72 2.44
CA GLU A 126 -3.08 12.85 3.25
C GLU A 126 -3.68 12.64 4.64
N ALA A 127 -4.13 13.73 5.29
CA ALA A 127 -4.77 13.64 6.60
C ALA A 127 -6.06 12.79 6.57
N ALA A 128 -6.84 12.87 5.50
CA ALA A 128 -8.03 12.03 5.32
C ALA A 128 -7.65 10.56 5.14
N LEU A 129 -6.63 10.25 4.34
CA LEU A 129 -6.13 8.88 4.16
C LEU A 129 -5.59 8.31 5.48
N ASP A 130 -4.79 9.08 6.22
CA ASP A 130 -4.24 8.69 7.52
C ASP A 130 -5.33 8.34 8.54
N ALA A 131 -6.44 9.10 8.55
CA ALA A 131 -7.58 8.80 9.40
C ALA A 131 -8.45 7.64 8.88
N PHE A 132 -8.47 7.44 7.56
CA PHE A 132 -9.31 6.46 6.89
C PHE A 132 -8.75 5.04 7.03
N VAL A 133 -7.47 4.81 6.71
CA VAL A 133 -6.89 3.47 6.61
C VAL A 133 -7.10 2.62 7.87
N PRO A 134 -6.80 3.10 9.10
CA PRO A 134 -7.03 2.30 10.30
C PRO A 134 -8.50 1.95 10.54
N ARG A 135 -9.41 2.88 10.23
CA ARG A 135 -10.85 2.67 10.39
C ARG A 135 -11.41 1.69 9.37
N TRP A 136 -10.93 1.77 8.14
CA TRP A 136 -11.31 0.87 7.06
C TRP A 136 -10.85 -0.56 7.34
N LEU A 137 -9.59 -0.74 7.76
CA LEU A 137 -9.08 -2.05 8.16
C LEU A 137 -9.86 -2.64 9.34
N ALA A 138 -10.18 -1.84 10.37
CA ALA A 138 -10.96 -2.31 11.50
C ALA A 138 -12.42 -2.69 11.17
N ALA A 139 -12.97 -2.16 10.08
CA ALA A 139 -14.36 -2.39 9.68
C ALA A 139 -14.50 -3.52 8.64
N GLU A 140 -13.62 -3.54 7.66
CA GLU A 140 -13.77 -4.37 6.45
C GLU A 140 -12.78 -5.54 6.41
N TRP A 141 -11.76 -5.56 7.26
CA TRP A 141 -10.73 -6.61 7.26
C TRP A 141 -10.81 -7.47 8.52
N PRO A 142 -10.51 -8.78 8.43
CA PRO A 142 -10.53 -9.70 9.57
C PRO A 142 -9.28 -9.58 10.44
N LEU A 143 -8.70 -8.37 10.54
CA LEU A 143 -7.47 -8.06 11.26
C LEU A 143 -7.80 -7.62 12.69
N ARG A 144 -7.00 -8.07 13.64
CA ARG A 144 -7.12 -7.75 15.07
C ARG A 144 -5.99 -6.86 15.54
N ALA A 145 -4.79 -7.02 14.98
CA ALA A 145 -3.59 -6.31 15.38
C ALA A 145 -2.72 -5.95 14.16
N PRO A 146 -3.25 -5.15 13.21
CA PRO A 146 -2.42 -4.65 12.12
C PRO A 146 -1.33 -3.73 12.67
N ARG A 147 -0.13 -3.83 12.11
CA ARG A 147 1.01 -2.95 12.42
C ARG A 147 1.15 -1.90 11.34
N TYR A 148 1.11 -0.61 11.70
CA TYR A 148 1.27 0.47 10.74
C TYR A 148 2.74 0.89 10.60
N VAL A 149 3.44 0.33 9.61
CA VAL A 149 4.87 0.59 9.37
C VAL A 149 5.06 2.01 8.82
N GLY A 150 6.01 2.74 9.39
CA GLY A 150 6.21 4.18 9.17
C GLY A 150 5.32 5.08 10.04
N ARG A 151 4.46 4.52 10.89
CA ARG A 151 3.54 5.26 11.78
C ARG A 151 3.65 4.83 13.23
N ASP A 152 3.34 3.58 13.53
CA ASP A 152 3.47 3.01 14.89
C ASP A 152 4.93 2.72 15.25
N LEU A 153 5.72 2.39 14.23
CA LEU A 153 7.15 2.17 14.27
C LEU A 153 7.79 2.64 12.96
N SER A 154 9.03 3.08 13.01
CA SER A 154 9.80 3.43 11.82
C SER A 154 10.19 2.20 11.00
N TRP A 155 10.48 2.40 9.71
CA TRP A 155 11.04 1.36 8.83
C TRP A 155 12.35 0.77 9.35
N ALA A 156 13.17 1.58 10.03
CA ALA A 156 14.41 1.12 10.64
C ALA A 156 14.13 0.18 11.83
N GLU A 157 13.16 0.51 12.68
CA GLU A 157 12.74 -0.36 13.78
C GLU A 157 12.12 -1.66 13.26
N TRP A 158 11.27 -1.58 12.22
CA TRP A 158 10.69 -2.75 11.57
C TRP A 158 11.76 -3.67 10.98
N THR A 159 12.74 -3.13 10.26
CA THR A 159 13.85 -3.89 9.67
C THR A 159 14.69 -4.60 10.74
N ALA A 160 14.83 -3.99 11.92
CA ALA A 160 15.59 -4.55 13.04
C ALA A 160 14.84 -5.65 13.81
N LEU A 161 13.54 -5.84 13.58
CA LEU A 161 12.80 -6.96 14.15
C LEU A 161 13.31 -8.29 13.57
N PRO A 162 13.34 -9.37 14.38
CA PRO A 162 13.63 -10.70 13.87
C PRO A 162 12.52 -11.13 12.90
N ASP A 163 12.88 -11.93 11.91
CA ASP A 163 11.92 -12.52 10.98
C ASP A 163 10.98 -13.49 11.72
N ARG A 164 9.77 -13.62 11.21
CA ARG A 164 8.80 -14.60 11.69
C ARG A 164 9.22 -16.00 11.22
N ASP A 165 9.18 -16.97 12.12
CA ASP A 165 9.46 -18.39 11.83
C ASP A 165 8.42 -19.03 10.89
#